data_AF-A0A5N6MEA9-F1
#
_entry.id   AF-A0A5N6MEA9-F1
#
_cell.length_a   1.000
_cell.length_b   1.000
_cell.length_c   1.000
_cell.angle_alpha   90.00
_cell.angle_beta   90.00
_cell.angle_gamma   90.00
#
_symmetry.space_group_name_H-M   'P 1'
#
loop_
_entity.id
_entity.type
_entity.pdbx_description
1 polymer ?
#
loop_
_entity_poly.entity_id
_entity_poly.type
_entity_poly.pdbx_seq_one_letter_code
_entity_poly.pdbx_strand_id
1 'polypeptide(L)'
;MKRVLRRVFESQIPNYGDYNLVLATPGLDGETGFYVLGYRWRPAEVVFAPFDVDTLAGLEAPTSVNTTNLSHTDELDAEAYEVGTSTGRVFQFAVEPQAVLPATASEGERLLEQAADWEDFRSFVASYLELA
;
A
#
# COMPACT_ATOMS: atom_id res chain seq x y z
N MET A 1 -10.09 -10.91 7.86
CA MET A 1 -10.45 -9.89 6.83
C MET A 1 -9.36 -9.63 5.79
N LYS A 2 -8.07 -9.91 6.07
CA LYS A 2 -6.99 -9.92 5.06
C LYS A 2 -7.31 -10.67 3.75
N ARG A 3 -8.22 -11.66 3.77
CA ARG A 3 -8.71 -12.37 2.58
C ARG A 3 -9.38 -11.47 1.54
N VAL A 4 -10.01 -10.37 1.95
CA VAL A 4 -10.68 -9.45 1.02
C VAL A 4 -9.64 -8.62 0.27
N LEU A 5 -8.71 -7.97 0.98
CA LEU A 5 -7.58 -7.26 0.34
C LEU A 5 -6.78 -8.21 -0.53
N ARG A 6 -6.49 -9.40 0.02
CA ARG A 6 -5.85 -10.47 -0.73
C ARG A 6 -6.60 -10.73 -2.02
N ARG A 7 -7.92 -10.95 -2.01
CA ARG A 7 -8.75 -11.17 -3.21
C ARG A 7 -8.65 -10.05 -4.24
N VAL A 8 -8.72 -8.79 -3.82
CA VAL A 8 -8.54 -7.62 -4.72
C VAL A 8 -7.15 -7.66 -5.34
N PHE A 9 -6.14 -7.93 -4.52
CA PHE A 9 -4.75 -8.01 -4.95
C PHE A 9 -4.49 -9.21 -5.88
N GLU A 10 -5.03 -10.42 -5.61
CA GLU A 10 -4.89 -11.57 -6.51
C GLU A 10 -5.60 -11.33 -7.85
N SER A 11 -6.68 -10.54 -7.84
CA SER A 11 -7.39 -10.18 -9.07
C SER A 11 -6.55 -9.27 -9.97
N GLN A 12 -5.61 -8.51 -9.41
CA GLN A 12 -4.73 -7.63 -10.17
C GLN A 12 -3.34 -8.24 -10.42
N ILE A 13 -2.83 -9.04 -9.47
CA ILE A 13 -1.48 -9.61 -9.50
C ILE A 13 -1.56 -11.14 -9.35
N PRO A 14 -1.50 -11.88 -10.47
CA PRO A 14 -1.37 -13.33 -10.42
C PRO A 14 0.00 -13.70 -9.83
N ASN A 15 0.03 -14.55 -8.79
CA ASN A 15 1.21 -15.03 -8.05
C ASN A 15 1.79 -14.12 -6.94
N TYR A 16 0.94 -13.49 -6.14
CA TYR A 16 1.34 -12.67 -4.98
C TYR A 16 1.76 -13.49 -3.72
N GLY A 17 1.96 -14.81 -3.80
CA GLY A 17 2.09 -15.71 -2.63
C GLY A 17 3.22 -15.40 -1.65
N ASP A 18 4.17 -14.55 -2.03
CA ASP A 18 5.36 -14.16 -1.24
C ASP A 18 5.29 -12.71 -0.70
N TYR A 19 4.26 -11.94 -1.05
CA TYR A 19 4.15 -10.53 -0.67
C TYR A 19 3.37 -10.37 0.65
N ASN A 20 3.88 -9.49 1.50
CA ASN A 20 3.13 -8.95 2.63
C ASN A 20 2.18 -7.87 2.12
N LEU A 21 0.97 -7.83 2.66
CA LEU A 21 -0.09 -6.93 2.22
C LEU A 21 -0.46 -5.98 3.35
N VAL A 22 -0.39 -4.67 3.09
CA VAL A 22 -0.90 -3.62 3.98
C VAL A 22 -1.87 -2.73 3.24
N LEU A 23 -2.85 -2.20 3.96
CA LEU A 23 -3.73 -1.16 3.48
C LEU A 23 -3.08 0.19 3.73
N ALA A 24 -2.86 0.92 2.66
CA ALA A 24 -2.53 2.32 2.69
C ALA A 24 -3.80 3.16 2.58
N THR A 25 -3.95 4.08 3.52
CA THR A 25 -4.99 5.10 3.53
C THR A 25 -4.52 6.34 2.74
N PRO A 26 -5.47 7.16 2.23
CA PRO A 26 -5.15 8.48 1.70
C PRO A 26 -4.18 9.23 2.61
N GLY A 27 -3.15 9.84 2.02
CA GLY A 27 -2.21 10.69 2.76
C GLY A 27 -2.87 11.97 3.29
N LEU A 28 -2.07 12.83 3.91
CA LEU A 28 -2.49 14.10 4.54
C LEU A 28 -3.33 15.01 3.63
N ASP A 29 -3.10 14.98 2.32
CA ASP A 29 -3.85 15.80 1.36
C ASP A 29 -5.21 15.19 0.94
N GLY A 30 -5.47 13.92 1.26
CA GLY A 30 -6.72 13.23 0.94
C GLY A 30 -7.01 13.04 -0.55
N GLU A 31 -6.13 13.51 -1.44
CA GLU A 31 -6.30 13.45 -2.90
C GLU A 31 -6.00 12.05 -3.46
N THR A 32 -5.11 11.31 -2.82
CA THR A 32 -4.70 9.96 -3.21
C THR A 32 -5.63 8.92 -2.59
N GLY A 33 -6.29 8.09 -3.39
CA GLY A 33 -7.28 7.10 -2.91
C GLY A 33 -6.70 6.00 -2.00
N PHE A 34 -7.50 4.98 -1.68
CA PHE A 34 -6.99 3.82 -0.94
C PHE A 34 -6.11 2.94 -1.84
N TYR A 35 -4.97 2.48 -1.29
CA TYR A 35 -4.07 1.56 -1.99
C TYR A 35 -3.90 0.29 -1.17
N VAL A 36 -3.91 -0.86 -1.84
CA VAL A 36 -3.31 -2.05 -1.27
C VAL A 36 -1.83 -2.03 -1.63
N LEU A 37 -0.96 -2.07 -0.63
CA LEU A 37 0.48 -2.19 -0.83
C LEU A 37 0.87 -3.65 -0.67
N GLY A 38 1.49 -4.21 -1.71
CA GLY A 38 2.15 -5.50 -1.64
C GLY A 38 3.65 -5.32 -1.62
N TYR A 39 4.31 -5.64 -0.53
CA TYR A 39 5.76 -5.46 -0.41
C TYR A 39 6.48 -6.77 -0.07
N ARG A 40 7.75 -6.83 -0.45
CA ARG A 40 8.65 -7.96 -0.19
C ARG A 40 10.07 -7.48 0.07
N TRP A 41 10.80 -8.23 0.89
CA TRP A 41 12.16 -7.88 1.30
C TRP A 41 13.24 -8.30 0.29
N ARG A 42 13.03 -9.37 -0.49
CA ARG A 42 14.05 -9.91 -1.41
C ARG A 42 13.45 -10.44 -2.72
N PRO A 43 13.69 -9.76 -3.86
CA PRO A 43 14.26 -8.40 -3.98
C PRO A 43 13.36 -7.36 -3.30
N ALA A 44 13.93 -6.24 -2.87
CA ALA A 44 13.21 -5.19 -2.17
C ALA A 44 12.26 -4.46 -3.14
N GLU A 45 10.97 -4.75 -3.05
CA GLU A 45 9.94 -4.28 -3.96
C GLU A 45 8.67 -3.96 -3.19
N VAL A 46 8.00 -2.88 -3.56
CA VAL A 46 6.67 -2.49 -3.10
C VAL A 46 5.77 -2.24 -4.29
N VAL A 47 4.55 -2.72 -4.24
CA VAL A 47 3.59 -2.64 -5.32
C VAL A 47 2.36 -1.89 -4.84
N PHE A 48 2.04 -0.80 -5.53
CA PHE A 48 0.92 0.08 -5.26
C PHE A 48 -0.28 -0.34 -6.11
N ALA A 49 -1.29 -0.91 -5.47
CA ALA A 49 -2.52 -1.34 -6.12
C ALA A 49 -3.70 -0.46 -5.67
N PRO A 50 -3.98 0.64 -6.39
CA PRO A 50 -5.16 1.44 -6.12
C PRO A 50 -6.44 0.67 -6.38
N PHE A 51 -7.36 0.75 -5.44
CA PHE A 51 -8.63 0.06 -5.50
C PHE A 51 -9.76 0.93 -4.96
N ASP A 52 -10.95 0.61 -5.43
CA ASP A 52 -12.17 1.25 -5.02
C ASP A 52 -12.70 0.54 -3.76
N VAL A 53 -12.92 1.30 -2.69
CA VAL A 53 -13.36 0.72 -1.41
C VAL A 53 -14.78 0.19 -1.45
N ASP A 54 -15.66 0.73 -2.31
CA ASP A 54 -17.07 0.33 -2.39
C ASP A 54 -17.25 -0.99 -3.16
N THR A 55 -16.63 -1.06 -4.34
CA THR A 55 -16.70 -2.20 -5.26
C THR A 55 -15.60 -3.23 -5.02
N LEU A 56 -14.57 -2.88 -4.25
CA LEU A 56 -13.35 -3.69 -4.07
C LEU A 56 -12.70 -4.05 -5.41
N ALA A 57 -12.91 -3.21 -6.43
CA ALA A 57 -12.34 -3.38 -7.75
C ALA A 57 -11.08 -2.53 -7.88
N GLY A 58 -10.10 -3.06 -8.60
CA GLY A 58 -8.92 -2.30 -8.98
C GLY A 58 -9.27 -1.06 -9.81
N LEU A 59 -8.84 0.13 -9.38
CA LEU A 59 -9.11 1.38 -10.11
C LEU A 59 -8.17 1.53 -11.31
N GLU A 60 -6.88 1.24 -11.13
CA GLU A 60 -5.88 1.21 -12.20
C GLU A 60 -4.92 0.03 -12.02
N ALA A 61 -4.03 -0.14 -13.00
CA ALA A 61 -3.02 -1.18 -12.95
C ALA A 61 -2.06 -0.96 -11.77
N PRO A 62 -1.68 -2.04 -11.05
CA PRO A 62 -0.76 -1.91 -9.94
C PRO A 62 0.60 -1.41 -10.41
N THR A 63 1.18 -0.46 -9.68
CA THR A 63 2.49 0.12 -9.96
C THR A 63 3.53 -0.52 -9.06
N SER A 64 4.44 -1.32 -9.63
CA SER A 64 5.57 -1.90 -8.89
C SER A 64 6.73 -0.90 -8.80
N VAL A 65 7.17 -0.63 -7.59
CA VAL A 65 8.31 0.21 -7.25
C VAL A 65 9.40 -0.66 -6.62
N ASN A 66 10.59 -0.58 -7.20
CA ASN A 66 11.80 -1.32 -6.86
C ASN A 66 12.95 -0.32 -6.74
N THR A 67 14.09 -0.74 -6.17
CA THR A 67 15.27 0.11 -6.02
C THR A 67 15.77 0.69 -7.36
N THR A 68 15.45 0.05 -8.48
CA THR A 68 15.84 0.51 -9.83
C THR A 68 14.97 1.64 -10.38
N ASN A 69 13.67 1.69 -10.03
CA ASN A 69 12.73 2.69 -10.53
C ASN A 69 12.24 3.64 -9.43
N LEU A 70 12.74 3.48 -8.21
CA LEU A 70 12.61 4.44 -7.14
C LEU A 70 13.42 5.68 -7.50
N SER A 71 12.80 6.84 -7.36
CA SER A 71 13.48 8.13 -7.51
C SER A 71 13.77 8.76 -6.15
N HIS A 72 12.81 8.74 -5.23
CA HIS A 72 12.97 9.22 -3.86
C HIS A 72 11.86 8.63 -2.98
N THR A 73 12.13 8.58 -1.68
CA THR A 73 11.14 8.30 -0.65
C THR A 73 11.29 9.36 0.43
N ASP A 74 10.20 9.93 0.89
CA ASP A 74 10.17 10.92 1.96
C ASP A 74 9.16 10.49 3.04
N GLU A 75 9.50 10.70 4.31
CA GLU A 75 8.59 10.48 5.43
C GLU A 75 7.96 11.83 5.78
N LEU A 76 6.70 12.03 5.37
CA LEU A 76 5.97 13.26 5.62
C LEU A 76 5.53 13.37 7.09
N ASP A 77 5.15 12.23 7.68
CA ASP A 77 4.72 12.13 9.08
C ASP A 77 4.99 10.70 9.61
N ALA A 78 4.75 10.45 10.89
CA ALA A 78 5.06 9.16 11.54
C ALA A 78 4.38 7.94 10.88
N GLU A 79 3.26 8.18 10.19
CA GLU A 79 2.46 7.18 9.49
C GLU A 79 2.28 7.52 8.00
N ALA A 80 2.80 8.66 7.53
CA ALA A 80 2.60 9.17 6.17
C ALA A 80 3.90 9.19 5.39
N TYR A 81 3.88 8.62 4.19
CA TYR A 81 5.03 8.44 3.32
C TYR A 81 4.72 8.97 1.92
N GLU A 82 5.74 9.52 1.30
CA GLU A 82 5.75 9.90 -0.11
C GLU A 82 6.78 9.05 -0.84
N VAL A 83 6.37 8.43 -1.95
CA VAL A 83 7.25 7.64 -2.81
C VAL A 83 7.17 8.20 -4.22
N GLY A 84 8.29 8.75 -4.69
CA GLY A 84 8.47 9.18 -6.07
C GLY A 84 9.15 8.12 -6.90
N THR A 85 8.57 7.78 -8.04
CA THR A 85 9.17 6.88 -9.03
C THR A 85 9.92 7.67 -10.11
N SER A 86 10.94 7.05 -10.71
CA SER A 86 11.69 7.61 -11.84
C SER A 86 10.83 7.77 -13.11
N THR A 87 9.63 7.20 -13.13
CA THR A 87 8.62 7.43 -14.16
C THR A 87 7.85 8.75 -13.98
N GLY A 88 8.15 9.50 -12.91
CA GLY A 88 7.50 10.78 -12.59
C GLY A 88 6.16 10.64 -11.87
N ARG A 89 5.82 9.44 -11.36
CA ARG A 89 4.65 9.24 -10.50
C ARG A 89 5.05 9.46 -9.05
N VAL A 90 4.22 10.18 -8.30
CA VAL A 90 4.39 10.38 -6.86
C VAL A 90 3.19 9.74 -6.17
N PHE A 91 3.46 8.90 -5.18
CA PHE A 91 2.46 8.22 -4.37
C PHE A 91 2.59 8.72 -2.94
N GLN A 92 1.59 9.49 -2.50
CA GLN A 92 1.47 9.91 -1.11
C GLN A 92 0.42 9.04 -0.42
N PHE A 93 0.80 8.38 0.68
CA PHE A 93 -0.07 7.46 1.38
C PHE A 93 0.27 7.39 2.86
N ALA A 94 -0.69 7.00 3.69
CA ALA A 94 -0.47 6.69 5.09
C ALA A 94 -0.67 5.20 5.36
N VAL A 95 0.09 4.64 6.30
CA VAL A 95 -0.08 3.25 6.76
C VAL A 95 -0.23 3.26 8.26
N GLU A 96 -1.43 2.91 8.72
CA GLU A 96 -1.80 2.85 10.13
C GLU A 96 -1.87 1.40 10.61
N PRO A 97 -1.54 1.10 11.88
CA PRO A 97 -1.63 -0.25 12.45
C PRO A 97 -3.07 -0.79 12.47
N GLN A 98 -4.07 0.10 12.44
CA GLN A 98 -5.48 -0.24 12.38
C GLN A 98 -6.19 0.71 11.42
N ALA A 99 -6.40 0.26 10.19
CA ALA A 99 -7.09 1.05 9.17
C ALA A 99 -8.59 0.71 9.14
N VAL A 100 -9.44 1.71 9.00
CA VAL A 100 -10.88 1.51 8.82
C VAL A 100 -11.23 1.64 7.36
N LEU A 101 -11.71 0.54 6.77
CA LEU A 101 -12.34 0.60 5.46
C LEU A 101 -13.78 1.10 5.65
N PRO A 102 -14.16 2.21 4.99
CA PRO A 102 -15.52 2.72 5.09
C PRO A 102 -16.53 1.65 4.65
N ALA A 103 -17.70 1.66 5.29
CA ALA A 103 -18.80 0.77 4.92
C ALA A 103 -19.14 0.96 3.43
N THR A 104 -19.23 -0.14 2.71
CA THR A 104 -19.78 -0.14 1.36
C THR A 104 -21.30 -0.29 1.45
N ALA A 105 -22.03 0.03 0.38
CA ALA A 105 -23.48 -0.13 0.36
C ALA A 105 -23.95 -1.57 0.69
N SER A 106 -23.06 -2.57 0.59
CA SER A 106 -23.35 -3.99 0.84
C SER A 106 -22.77 -4.56 2.13
N GLU A 107 -21.77 -3.91 2.76
CA GLU A 107 -21.08 -4.42 3.95
C GLU A 107 -20.67 -3.25 4.87
N GLY A 108 -20.90 -3.39 6.18
CA GLY A 108 -20.58 -2.36 7.18
C GLY A 108 -19.09 -2.01 7.29
N GLU A 109 -18.77 -1.02 8.13
CA GLU A 109 -17.39 -0.55 8.37
C GLU A 109 -16.48 -1.73 8.72
N ARG A 110 -15.34 -1.85 8.04
CA ARG A 110 -14.43 -2.98 8.24
C ARG A 110 -13.15 -2.49 8.87
N LEU A 111 -12.94 -2.90 10.11
CA LEU A 111 -11.69 -2.68 10.80
C LEU A 111 -10.63 -3.65 10.26
N LEU A 112 -9.51 -3.12 9.80
CA LEU A 112 -8.37 -3.89 9.34
C LEU A 112 -7.23 -3.80 10.35
N GLU A 113 -7.08 -4.88 11.13
CA GLU A 113 -5.96 -5.03 12.05
C GLU A 113 -4.73 -5.50 11.27
N GLN A 114 -3.73 -4.62 11.18
CA GLN A 114 -2.50 -4.82 10.42
C GLN A 114 -1.26 -4.36 11.21
N ALA A 115 -1.35 -4.30 12.54
CA ALA A 115 -0.27 -3.79 13.39
C ALA A 115 1.07 -4.52 13.17
N ALA A 116 1.04 -5.86 13.06
CA ALA A 116 2.24 -6.65 12.79
C ALA A 116 2.84 -6.37 11.41
N ASP A 117 1.99 -6.22 10.38
CA ASP A 117 2.43 -5.89 9.02
C ASP A 117 2.90 -4.43 8.93
N TRP A 118 2.32 -3.52 9.72
CA TRP A 118 2.73 -2.13 9.84
C TRP A 118 4.12 -2.00 10.46
N GLU A 119 4.42 -2.73 11.54
CA GLU A 119 5.76 -2.75 12.14
C GLU A 119 6.83 -3.27 11.16
N ASP A 120 6.50 -4.32 10.41
CA ASP A 120 7.36 -4.88 9.37
C ASP A 120 7.52 -3.92 8.19
N PHE A 121 6.43 -3.31 7.72
CA PHE A 121 6.43 -2.31 6.66
C PHE A 121 7.27 -1.09 7.04
N ARG A 122 7.17 -0.59 8.27
CA ARG A 122 7.99 0.52 8.76
C ARG A 122 9.47 0.16 8.74
N SER A 123 9.81 -1.07 9.15
CA SER A 123 11.18 -1.57 9.09
C SER A 123 11.68 -1.71 7.65
N PHE A 124 10.79 -2.14 6.74
CA PHE A 124 11.06 -2.20 5.30
C PHE A 124 11.31 -0.81 4.72
N VAL A 125 10.43 0.17 4.95
CA VAL A 125 10.57 1.54 4.45
C VAL A 125 11.81 2.21 5.02
N ALA A 126 12.10 2.04 6.32
CA ALA A 126 13.34 2.56 6.92
C ALA A 126 14.58 1.97 6.22
N SER A 127 14.60 0.66 5.98
CA SER A 127 15.68 0.01 5.22
C SER A 127 15.74 0.50 3.77
N TYR A 128 14.60 0.85 3.18
CA TYR A 128 14.47 1.38 1.82
C TYR A 128 14.98 2.82 1.71
N LEU A 129 14.69 3.66 2.70
CA LEU A 129 15.18 5.03 2.85
C LEU A 129 16.70 5.07 3.01
N GLU A 130 17.30 4.10 3.70
CA GLU A 130 18.76 4.00 3.80
C GLU A 130 19.45 3.64 2.48
N LEU A 131 18.71 3.10 1.50
CA LEU A 131 19.22 2.67 0.20
C LEU A 131 19.01 3.70 -0.92
N ALA A 132 18.12 4.68 -0.72
CA ALA A 132 17.77 5.73 -1.68
C ALA A 132 18.71 6.95 -1.54
#